data_AF-A0A525KZA7-F1
#
_entry.id   AF-A0A525KZA7-F1
#
_cell.length_a   1.000
_cell.length_b   1.000
_cell.length_c   1.000
_cell.angle_alpha   90.00
_cell.angle_beta   90.00
_cell.angle_gamma   90.00
#
_symmetry.space_group_name_H-M   'P 1'
#
loop_
_entity.id
_entity.type
_entity.pdbx_description
1 polymer ?
#
loop_
_entity_poly.entity_id
_entity_poly.type
_entity_poly.pdbx_seq_one_letter_code
_entity_poly.pdbx_strand_id
1 'polypeptide(L)'
;MRAAAALALIALGLAACSPGAPKGVDKEKLDAAVSDAIGDPNTCMMIAEQASGRVVYRYNTATTCDRQLPACQGAAQWKLKDLLAATVKDGQPRTLSCNTTADASRGVSWVSGPIAGKPLVYAAVMEGARTFPGRMMADRLEPRLKDVGL
;
A
#
# COMPACT_ATOMS: atom_id res chain seq x y z
N MET A 1 -29.09 14.94 51.10
CA MET A 1 -29.57 15.35 49.77
C MET A 1 -28.33 15.70 48.94
N ARG A 2 -27.81 14.71 48.19
CA ARG A 2 -27.90 14.61 46.72
C ARG A 2 -27.11 15.70 45.97
N ALA A 3 -25.86 15.39 45.63
CA ALA A 3 -25.25 15.84 44.38
C ALA A 3 -24.45 14.65 43.81
N ALA A 4 -25.13 13.92 42.93
CA ALA A 4 -24.64 12.80 42.15
C ALA A 4 -23.60 13.31 41.13
N ALA A 5 -22.44 12.66 41.04
CA ALA A 5 -22.08 11.72 39.96
C ALA A 5 -22.30 12.29 38.54
N ALA A 6 -21.23 12.78 37.93
CA ALA A 6 -21.13 12.95 36.47
C ALA A 6 -19.65 13.02 36.04
N LEU A 7 -18.96 11.88 36.05
CA LEU A 7 -17.68 11.69 35.36
C LEU A 7 -17.74 10.33 34.68
N ALA A 8 -18.48 10.27 33.58
CA ALA A 8 -18.53 9.11 32.71
C ALA A 8 -18.40 9.57 31.25
N LEU A 9 -17.53 8.85 30.54
CA LEU A 9 -17.46 8.69 29.08
C LEU A 9 -16.69 9.75 28.28
N ILE A 10 -15.36 9.68 28.35
CA ILE A 10 -14.49 9.99 27.21
C ILE A 10 -13.78 8.67 26.84
N ALA A 11 -14.44 7.82 26.05
CA ALA A 11 -13.86 6.57 25.57
C ALA A 11 -14.43 6.12 24.21
N LEU A 12 -14.67 7.04 23.28
CA LEU A 12 -14.95 6.70 21.88
C LEU A 12 -14.18 7.64 20.96
N GLY A 13 -13.10 7.16 20.35
CA GLY A 13 -12.38 7.97 19.36
C GLY A 13 -11.05 7.44 18.83
N LEU A 14 -10.74 6.14 18.90
CA LEU A 14 -9.52 5.60 18.26
C LEU A 14 -9.77 4.42 17.32
N ALA A 15 -11.01 4.18 16.89
CA ALA A 15 -11.24 3.44 15.64
C ALA A 15 -10.86 4.35 14.46
N ALA A 16 -9.56 4.58 14.28
CA ALA A 16 -9.01 5.23 13.11
C ALA A 16 -9.53 4.47 11.88
N CYS A 17 -10.38 5.12 11.09
CA CYS A 17 -10.94 4.58 9.85
C CYS A 17 -9.81 4.11 8.94
N SER A 18 -9.47 2.83 9.01
CA SER A 18 -8.66 2.22 7.97
C SER A 18 -9.42 2.38 6.65
N PRO A 19 -8.76 2.79 5.56
CA PRO A 19 -9.42 2.81 4.27
C PRO A 19 -10.03 1.43 3.98
N GLY A 20 -11.24 1.44 3.43
CA GLY A 20 -12.00 0.24 3.10
C GLY A 20 -11.44 -0.47 1.85
N ALA A 21 -12.33 -0.79 0.91
CA ALA A 21 -11.95 -1.28 -0.42
C ALA A 21 -12.52 -0.35 -1.50
N PRO A 22 -12.03 -0.43 -2.75
CA PRO A 22 -12.66 0.25 -3.87
C PRO A 22 -14.14 -0.14 -4.02
N LYS A 23 -14.97 0.76 -4.56
CA LYS A 23 -16.41 0.50 -4.70
C LYS A 23 -16.66 -0.78 -5.50
N GLY A 24 -17.50 -1.68 -4.97
CA GLY A 24 -17.84 -2.95 -5.61
C GLY A 24 -16.79 -4.05 -5.46
N VAL A 25 -15.71 -3.81 -4.71
CA VAL A 25 -14.68 -4.81 -4.40
C VAL A 25 -14.85 -5.29 -2.96
N ASP A 26 -14.82 -6.60 -2.77
CA ASP A 26 -14.82 -7.25 -1.46
C ASP A 26 -13.44 -7.10 -0.81
N LYS A 27 -13.39 -6.55 0.40
CA LYS A 27 -12.12 -6.20 1.06
C LYS A 27 -11.34 -7.43 1.44
N GLU A 28 -12.00 -8.45 1.97
CA GLU A 28 -11.39 -9.68 2.46
C GLU A 28 -10.78 -10.48 1.29
N LYS A 29 -11.47 -10.55 0.15
CA LYS A 29 -10.93 -11.15 -1.07
C LYS A 29 -9.76 -10.36 -1.62
N LEU A 30 -9.80 -9.03 -1.59
CA LEU A 30 -8.68 -8.20 -2.01
C LEU A 30 -7.47 -8.39 -1.08
N ASP A 31 -7.68 -8.42 0.24
CA ASP A 31 -6.61 -8.70 1.21
C ASP A 31 -5.99 -10.09 0.98
N ALA A 32 -6.82 -11.11 0.75
CA ALA A 32 -6.35 -12.46 0.43
C ALA A 32 -5.56 -12.51 -0.89
N ALA A 33 -6.04 -11.80 -1.92
CA ALA A 33 -5.39 -11.72 -3.23
C ALA A 33 -4.01 -11.04 -3.17
N VAL A 34 -3.89 -9.95 -2.40
CA VAL A 34 -2.60 -9.27 -2.18
C VAL A 34 -1.66 -10.17 -1.35
N SER A 35 -2.19 -10.83 -0.33
CA SER A 35 -1.43 -11.78 0.50
C SER A 35 -0.88 -12.95 -0.31
N ASP A 36 -1.68 -13.56 -1.19
CA ASP A 36 -1.23 -14.63 -2.10
C ASP A 36 -0.14 -14.15 -3.06
N ALA A 37 -0.30 -12.95 -3.64
CA ALA A 37 0.65 -12.42 -4.61
C ALA A 37 2.01 -12.06 -4.00
N ILE A 38 1.99 -11.29 -2.91
CA ILE A 38 3.15 -10.57 -2.38
C ILE A 38 3.19 -10.50 -0.84
N GLY A 39 2.45 -11.39 -0.14
CA GLY A 39 2.34 -11.39 1.31
C GLY A 39 3.68 -11.62 2.03
N ASP A 40 4.14 -10.59 2.75
CA ASP A 40 5.23 -10.64 3.72
C ASP A 40 4.91 -9.62 4.84
N PRO A 41 5.40 -9.81 6.09
CA PRO A 41 5.19 -8.84 7.16
C PRO A 41 5.61 -7.40 6.82
N ASN A 42 6.58 -7.23 5.92
CA ASN A 42 7.10 -5.94 5.47
C ASN A 42 6.48 -5.43 4.16
N THR A 43 5.52 -6.14 3.58
CA THR A 43 4.80 -5.70 2.39
C THR A 43 3.73 -4.68 2.76
N CYS A 44 3.63 -3.60 1.98
CA CYS A 44 2.45 -2.74 1.99
C CYS A 44 1.96 -2.47 0.56
N MET A 45 0.65 -2.32 0.41
CA MET A 45 0.02 -1.85 -0.83
C MET A 45 -1.05 -0.79 -0.52
N MET A 46 -1.22 0.16 -1.43
CA MET A 46 -2.32 1.11 -1.43
C MET A 46 -2.97 1.21 -2.82
N ILE A 47 -4.26 1.52 -2.84
CA ILE A 47 -4.99 1.93 -4.05
C ILE A 47 -5.59 3.31 -3.79
N ALA A 48 -5.50 4.20 -4.77
CA ALA A 48 -6.11 5.52 -4.75
C ALA A 48 -6.98 5.77 -5.99
N GLU A 49 -7.94 6.66 -5.83
CA GLU A 49 -8.64 7.27 -6.96
C GLU A 49 -7.67 8.10 -7.79
N GLN A 50 -7.65 7.89 -9.11
CA GLN A 50 -6.73 8.60 -9.99
C GLN A 50 -7.03 10.10 -10.06
N ALA A 51 -8.30 10.51 -9.97
CA ALA A 51 -8.69 11.91 -10.08
C ALA A 51 -8.35 12.75 -8.84
N SER A 52 -8.40 12.15 -7.65
CA SER A 52 -8.30 12.88 -6.37
C SER A 52 -7.05 12.52 -5.57
N GLY A 53 -6.38 11.40 -5.90
CA GLY A 53 -5.32 10.81 -5.08
C GLY A 53 -5.82 10.24 -3.75
N ARG A 54 -7.14 10.20 -3.52
CA ARG A 54 -7.72 9.70 -2.27
C ARG A 54 -7.50 8.20 -2.16
N VAL A 55 -6.79 7.78 -1.11
CA VAL A 55 -6.56 6.38 -0.79
C VAL A 55 -7.90 5.72 -0.42
N VAL A 56 -8.24 4.66 -1.15
CA VAL A 56 -9.46 3.86 -0.96
C VAL A 56 -9.21 2.49 -0.38
N TYR A 57 -7.96 2.04 -0.38
CA TYR A 57 -7.56 0.75 0.15
C TYR A 57 -6.11 0.78 0.66
N ARG A 58 -5.86 0.00 1.70
CA ARG A 58 -4.53 -0.30 2.23
C ARG A 58 -4.45 -1.76 2.64
N TYR A 59 -3.42 -2.44 2.15
CA TYR A 59 -2.96 -3.72 2.68
C TYR A 59 -1.90 -3.46 3.74
N ASN A 60 -1.97 -4.20 4.85
CA ASN A 60 -1.11 -4.03 6.04
C ASN A 60 -1.38 -2.73 6.84
N THR A 61 -0.60 -2.51 7.90
CA THR A 61 -0.80 -1.43 8.86
C THR A 61 -0.32 -0.09 8.34
N ALA A 62 -0.85 1.01 8.90
CA ALA A 62 -0.36 2.36 8.59
C ALA A 62 1.15 2.49 8.82
N THR A 63 1.67 1.88 9.89
CA THR A 63 3.10 1.90 10.24
C THR A 63 3.96 1.18 9.19
N THR A 64 3.55 0.00 8.71
CA THR A 64 4.27 -0.71 7.64
C THR A 64 4.31 0.13 6.36
N CYS A 65 3.23 0.83 6.07
CA CYS A 65 3.07 1.62 4.86
C CYS A 65 3.74 3.01 4.90
N ASP A 66 4.07 3.53 6.09
CA ASP A 66 4.73 4.82 6.27
C ASP A 66 6.26 4.69 6.38
N ARG A 67 6.80 3.48 6.18
CA ARG A 67 8.25 3.23 6.14
C ARG A 67 8.91 4.06 5.04
N GLN A 68 10.02 4.68 5.41
CA GLN A 68 10.89 5.39 4.49
C GLN A 68 12.00 4.43 4.04
N LEU A 69 12.12 4.25 2.72
CA LEU A 69 13.00 3.27 2.08
C LEU A 69 13.67 3.89 0.84
N PRO A 70 14.80 3.34 0.35
CA PRO A 70 15.46 3.87 -0.84
C PRO A 70 14.54 3.91 -2.05
N ALA A 71 14.50 5.03 -2.78
CA ALA A 71 13.70 5.22 -3.98
C ALA A 71 14.22 4.41 -5.20
N CYS A 72 15.42 3.84 -5.09
CA CYS A 72 16.13 3.12 -6.16
C CYS A 72 16.41 3.96 -7.41
N GLN A 73 16.30 5.29 -7.31
CA GLN A 73 16.70 6.27 -8.30
C GLN A 73 17.55 7.33 -7.59
N GLY A 74 18.86 7.16 -7.63
CA GLY A 74 19.81 8.00 -6.91
C GLY A 74 19.73 7.81 -5.38
N ALA A 75 20.06 8.86 -4.62
CA ALA A 75 20.16 8.82 -3.16
C ALA A 75 18.82 9.11 -2.43
N ALA A 76 17.73 9.31 -3.16
CA ALA A 76 16.45 9.68 -2.57
C ALA A 76 15.83 8.53 -1.75
N GLN A 77 15.04 8.91 -0.74
CA GLN A 77 14.22 8.00 0.06
C GLN A 77 12.75 8.30 -0.18
N TRP A 78 11.92 7.28 -0.30
CA TRP A 78 10.47 7.38 -0.50
C TRP A 78 9.70 6.63 0.57
N LYS A 79 8.49 7.13 0.82
CA LYS A 79 7.39 6.37 1.40
C LYS A 79 6.48 5.85 0.28
N LEU A 80 5.66 4.85 0.58
CA LEU A 80 4.72 4.32 -0.41
C LEU A 80 3.77 5.39 -0.96
N LYS A 81 3.33 6.32 -0.11
CA LYS A 81 2.47 7.44 -0.53
C LYS A 81 3.12 8.36 -1.56
N ASP A 82 4.45 8.49 -1.55
CA ASP A 82 5.17 9.35 -2.50
C ASP A 82 5.16 8.71 -3.89
N LEU A 83 5.38 7.39 -3.95
CA LEU A 83 5.26 6.60 -5.18
C LEU A 83 3.82 6.62 -5.72
N LEU A 84 2.84 6.46 -4.83
CA LEU A 84 1.42 6.53 -5.21
C LEU A 84 1.08 7.92 -5.77
N ALA A 85 1.48 8.99 -5.11
CA ALA A 85 1.24 10.36 -5.56
C ALA A 85 1.91 10.66 -6.91
N ALA A 86 3.14 10.17 -7.13
CA ALA A 86 3.79 10.28 -8.43
C ALA A 86 2.96 9.59 -9.54
N THR A 87 2.44 8.40 -9.24
CA THR A 87 1.61 7.62 -10.18
C THR A 87 0.23 8.26 -10.42
N VAL A 88 -0.39 8.84 -9.39
CA VAL A 88 -1.61 9.65 -9.53
C VAL A 88 -1.36 10.81 -10.50
N LYS A 89 -0.20 11.47 -10.37
CA LYS A 89 0.15 12.67 -11.15
C LYS A 89 0.38 12.37 -12.64
N ASP A 90 1.10 11.30 -12.96
CA ASP A 90 1.56 11.04 -14.34
C ASP A 90 1.03 9.76 -14.99
N GLY A 91 0.36 8.90 -14.22
CA GLY A 91 -0.17 7.62 -14.68
C GLY A 91 0.90 6.62 -15.12
N GLN A 92 2.18 6.87 -14.84
CA GLN A 92 3.27 6.04 -15.35
C GLN A 92 3.49 4.80 -14.47
N PRO A 93 3.55 3.59 -15.07
CA PRO A 93 3.92 2.40 -14.35
C PRO A 93 5.39 2.47 -13.94
N ARG A 94 5.70 1.97 -12.74
CA ARG A 94 7.05 1.92 -12.20
C ARG A 94 7.31 0.55 -11.63
N THR A 95 8.49 0.00 -11.93
CA THR A 95 8.98 -1.26 -11.37
C THR A 95 10.44 -1.06 -10.99
N LEU A 96 10.72 -0.79 -9.72
CA LEU A 96 12.05 -0.41 -9.24
C LEU A 96 12.51 -1.37 -8.14
N SER A 97 13.80 -1.66 -8.08
CA SER A 97 14.40 -2.44 -6.98
C SER A 97 15.85 -2.07 -6.75
N CYS A 98 16.30 -2.18 -5.51
CA CYS A 98 17.67 -1.93 -5.10
C CYS A 98 17.92 -2.52 -3.71
N ASN A 99 19.18 -2.57 -3.30
CA ASN A 99 19.55 -3.04 -1.96
C ASN A 99 19.19 -1.99 -0.91
N THR A 100 18.70 -2.45 0.26
CA THR A 100 18.49 -1.59 1.44
C THR A 100 19.67 -1.62 2.40
N THR A 101 20.54 -2.64 2.27
CA THR A 101 21.78 -2.79 3.06
C THR A 101 23.00 -2.82 2.14
N ALA A 102 24.14 -2.37 2.65
CA ALA A 102 25.39 -2.31 1.89
C ALA A 102 25.93 -3.70 1.49
N ASP A 103 25.65 -4.71 2.31
CA ASP A 103 26.04 -6.11 2.09
C ASP A 103 25.09 -6.88 1.15
N ALA A 104 24.08 -6.21 0.58
CA ALA A 104 23.05 -6.78 -0.28
C ALA A 104 22.23 -7.92 0.37
N SER A 105 22.26 -8.08 1.70
CA SER A 105 21.46 -9.07 2.41
C SER A 105 19.95 -8.77 2.41
N ARG A 106 19.59 -7.51 2.12
CA ARG A 106 18.20 -7.06 2.02
C ARG A 106 18.02 -6.13 0.83
N GLY A 107 16.83 -6.18 0.23
CA GLY A 107 16.42 -5.31 -0.87
C GLY A 107 15.02 -4.75 -0.67
N VAL A 108 14.75 -3.64 -1.35
CA VAL A 108 13.42 -3.05 -1.50
C VAL A 108 12.98 -3.16 -2.94
N SER A 109 11.68 -3.34 -3.12
CA SER A 109 11.03 -3.38 -4.41
C SER A 109 9.80 -2.51 -4.38
N TRP A 110 9.63 -1.73 -5.43
CA TRP A 110 8.54 -0.79 -5.64
C TRP A 110 7.83 -1.14 -6.94
N VAL A 111 6.50 -1.16 -6.89
CA VAL A 111 5.65 -1.24 -8.08
C VAL A 111 4.53 -0.23 -7.96
N SER A 112 4.18 0.42 -9.06
CA SER A 112 2.98 1.22 -9.16
C SER A 112 2.49 1.30 -10.58
N GLY A 113 1.21 1.63 -10.75
CA GLY A 113 0.63 1.85 -12.08
C GLY A 113 -0.87 2.12 -12.03
N PRO A 114 -1.46 2.49 -13.18
CA PRO A 114 -2.91 2.52 -13.34
C PRO A 114 -3.48 1.10 -13.30
N ILE A 115 -4.68 0.96 -12.74
CA ILE A 115 -5.46 -0.27 -12.82
C ILE A 115 -6.26 -0.23 -14.13
N ALA A 116 -6.01 -1.19 -15.02
CA ALA A 116 -6.58 -1.18 -16.37
C ALA A 116 -8.13 -1.19 -16.35
N GLY A 117 -8.75 -0.23 -17.04
CA GLY A 117 -10.21 -0.13 -17.11
C GLY A 117 -10.87 0.45 -15.85
N LYS A 118 -10.10 0.92 -14.86
CA LYS A 118 -10.60 1.58 -13.65
C LYS A 118 -10.00 2.99 -13.51
N PRO A 119 -10.74 3.94 -12.90
CA PRO A 119 -10.20 5.26 -12.54
C PRO A 119 -9.37 5.17 -11.23
N LEU A 120 -8.51 4.17 -11.13
CA LEU A 120 -7.74 3.83 -9.94
C LEU A 120 -6.27 3.65 -10.29
N VAL A 121 -5.40 3.97 -9.34
CA VAL A 121 -3.97 3.65 -9.40
C VAL A 121 -3.59 2.88 -8.15
N TYR A 122 -2.56 2.04 -8.26
CA TYR A 122 -2.01 1.30 -7.13
C TYR A 122 -0.52 1.58 -6.95
N ALA A 123 -0.05 1.35 -5.73
CA ALA A 123 1.37 1.26 -5.42
C ALA A 123 1.58 0.17 -4.37
N ALA A 124 2.64 -0.61 -4.50
CA ALA A 124 3.06 -1.58 -3.50
C ALA A 124 4.58 -1.54 -3.28
N VAL A 125 4.97 -1.94 -2.07
CA VAL A 125 6.36 -2.05 -1.64
C VAL A 125 6.56 -3.36 -0.89
N MET A 126 7.69 -4.00 -1.16
CA MET A 126 8.22 -5.10 -0.37
C MET A 126 9.64 -4.74 0.09
N GLU A 127 10.03 -5.13 1.30
CA GLU A 127 11.40 -4.98 1.79
C GLU A 127 11.83 -6.15 2.67
N GLY A 128 13.03 -6.68 2.44
CA GLY A 128 13.54 -7.84 3.17
C GLY A 128 14.56 -8.66 2.39
N ALA A 129 14.85 -9.87 2.89
CA ALA A 129 15.82 -10.79 2.28
C ALA A 129 15.25 -11.59 1.09
N ARG A 130 13.92 -11.68 0.99
CA ARG A 130 13.21 -12.44 -0.07
C ARG A 130 12.34 -11.54 -0.96
N THR A 131 12.71 -10.27 -1.05
CA THR A 131 11.99 -9.27 -1.84
C THR A 131 12.01 -9.64 -3.31
N PHE A 132 10.85 -9.67 -3.96
CA PHE A 132 10.78 -9.86 -5.41
C PHE A 132 11.31 -8.62 -6.14
N PRO A 133 12.01 -8.76 -7.28
CA PRO A 133 12.24 -7.64 -8.18
C PRO A 133 10.91 -6.99 -8.60
N GLY A 134 10.91 -5.67 -8.84
CA GLY A 134 9.69 -4.88 -9.06
C GLY A 134 8.84 -5.39 -10.22
N ARG A 135 9.49 -5.87 -11.28
CA ARG A 135 8.80 -6.52 -12.40
C ARG A 135 8.07 -7.79 -11.97
N MET A 136 8.75 -8.67 -11.23
CA MET A 136 8.12 -9.90 -10.72
C MET A 136 6.99 -9.58 -9.73
N MET A 137 7.14 -8.52 -8.94
CA MET A 137 6.09 -8.05 -8.04
C MET A 137 4.84 -7.60 -8.82
N ALA A 138 5.02 -6.86 -9.92
CA ALA A 138 3.93 -6.49 -10.84
C ALA A 138 3.27 -7.73 -11.46
N ASP A 139 4.08 -8.63 -12.03
CA ASP A 139 3.61 -9.85 -12.71
C ASP A 139 2.79 -10.76 -11.79
N ARG A 140 3.09 -10.77 -10.48
CA ARG A 140 2.32 -11.51 -9.47
C ARG A 140 1.07 -10.78 -9.02
N LEU A 141 1.13 -9.47 -8.87
CA LEU A 141 0.06 -8.68 -8.25
C LEU A 141 -1.07 -8.34 -9.23
N GLU A 142 -0.75 -7.86 -10.43
CA GLU A 142 -1.74 -7.34 -11.38
C GLU A 142 -2.81 -8.38 -11.78
N PRO A 143 -2.47 -9.65 -12.04
CA PRO A 143 -3.48 -10.68 -12.31
C PRO A 143 -4.45 -10.86 -11.14
N ARG A 144 -3.96 -10.77 -9.90
CA ARG A 144 -4.79 -10.95 -8.70
C ARG A 144 -5.75 -9.79 -8.47
N LEU A 145 -5.34 -8.57 -8.82
CA LEU A 145 -6.24 -7.41 -8.80
C LEU A 145 -7.38 -7.62 -9.81
N LYS A 146 -7.05 -8.07 -11.03
CA LYS A 146 -8.05 -8.38 -12.05
C LYS A 146 -9.05 -9.44 -11.59
N ASP A 147 -8.57 -10.51 -10.96
CA ASP A 147 -9.41 -11.62 -10.46
C ASP A 147 -10.44 -11.14 -9.41
N VAL A 148 -10.16 -10.06 -8.67
CA VAL A 148 -11.07 -9.48 -7.69
C VAL A 148 -11.85 -8.27 -8.21
N GLY A 149 -11.85 -8.06 -9.53
CA GLY A 149 -12.65 -7.03 -10.20
C GLY A 149 -11.99 -5.66 -10.28
N LEU A 150 -10.67 -5.58 -10.11
CA LEU A 150 -9.85 -4.38 -10.32
C LEU A 150 -9.18 -4.40 -11.69
#